data_AF-A0A7V3U3H2-F1
#
_entry.id   AF-A0A7V3U3H2-F1
#
_cell.length_a   1.000
_cell.length_b   1.000
_cell.length_c   1.000
_cell.angle_alpha   90.00
_cell.angle_beta   90.00
_cell.angle_gamma   90.00
#
_symmetry.space_group_name_H-M   'P 1'
#
loop_
_entity.id
_entity.type
_entity.pdbx_description
1 polymer ?
#
loop_
_entity_poly.entity_id
_entity_poly.type
_entity_poly.pdbx_seq_one_letter_code
_entity_poly.pdbx_strand_id
1 'polypeptide(L)'
;FARHADLIFVGQPNPNEKGKAFQENLLEAVLLNTGRPVYVVPYIGRYEAKVRKAVIAWDGSKKAVRAVNYAIPMLQARKEVAVLVVNPKKRSGEFGGQQGENLVDHLERYGINAKVATVVSPDLSVDTTIQNYISDSGADLLVMGAFGHSRLREKAFGGVTDSILHQMIVPVLMSE
;
A
#
# COMPACT_ATOMS: atom_id res chain seq x y z
N PHE A 1 -1.94 21.88 7.91
CA PHE A 1 -2.43 21.73 6.52
C PHE A 1 -3.19 20.41 6.31
N ALA A 2 -2.57 19.24 6.55
CA ALA A 2 -3.20 17.93 6.34
C ALA A 2 -4.61 17.72 6.94
N ARG A 3 -4.92 18.32 8.11
CA ARG A 3 -6.23 18.15 8.77
C ARG A 3 -7.43 18.58 7.92
N HIS A 4 -7.22 19.51 6.97
CA HIS A 4 -8.25 20.05 6.08
C HIS A 4 -8.21 19.45 4.67
N ALA A 5 -7.50 18.35 4.47
CA ALA A 5 -7.43 17.64 3.20
C ALA A 5 -7.92 16.20 3.39
N ASP A 6 -8.52 15.62 2.35
CA ASP A 6 -8.95 14.22 2.36
C ASP A 6 -7.84 13.25 1.94
N LEU A 7 -6.89 13.72 1.13
CA LEU A 7 -5.77 12.96 0.60
C LEU A 7 -4.53 13.86 0.47
N ILE A 8 -3.35 13.32 0.78
CA ILE A 8 -2.07 14.02 0.65
C ILE A 8 -1.28 13.39 -0.50
N PHE A 9 -0.79 14.19 -1.43
CA PHE A 9 0.14 13.75 -2.48
C PHE A 9 1.56 14.14 -2.10
N VAL A 10 2.49 13.19 -2.17
CA VAL A 10 3.92 13.42 -1.92
C VAL A 10 4.74 12.68 -2.97
N GLY A 11 5.81 13.30 -3.45
CA GLY A 11 6.79 12.61 -4.30
C GLY A 11 7.68 11.70 -3.46
N GLN A 12 7.97 10.51 -3.98
CA GLN A 12 9.04 9.66 -3.45
C GLN A 12 10.37 10.43 -3.53
N PRO A 13 11.18 10.44 -2.46
CA PRO A 13 12.49 11.06 -2.49
C PRO A 13 13.37 10.50 -3.62
N ASN A 14 13.95 11.39 -4.43
CA ASN A 14 14.86 11.00 -5.51
C ASN A 14 16.26 10.67 -4.92
N PRO A 15 16.79 9.45 -5.11
CA PRO A 15 18.09 9.05 -4.56
C PRO A 15 19.26 9.93 -5.01
N ASN A 16 19.13 10.59 -6.16
CA ASN A 16 20.19 11.40 -6.77
C ASN A 16 20.09 12.90 -6.42
N GLU A 17 19.08 13.33 -5.66
CA GLU A 17 18.88 14.73 -5.31
C GLU A 17 19.56 15.14 -4.00
N LYS A 18 20.11 16.36 -3.99
CA LYS A 18 20.58 17.00 -2.75
C LYS A 18 19.36 17.31 -1.87
N GLY A 19 19.28 16.67 -0.71
CA GLY A 19 18.15 16.81 0.21
C GLY A 19 17.32 15.56 0.45
N LYS A 20 17.68 14.42 -0.16
CA LYS A 20 17.05 13.10 0.05
C LYS A 20 16.70 12.82 1.52
N ALA A 21 17.66 12.97 2.42
CA ALA A 21 17.45 12.69 3.85
C ALA A 21 16.35 13.56 4.49
N PHE A 22 16.23 14.83 4.08
CA PHE A 22 15.15 15.70 4.55
C PHE A 22 13.80 15.26 3.98
N GLN A 23 13.74 14.93 2.69
CA GLN A 23 12.51 14.46 2.02
C GLN A 23 12.03 13.12 2.61
N GLU A 24 12.95 12.21 2.93
CA GLU A 24 12.67 10.94 3.61
C GLU A 24 12.05 11.16 4.99
N ASN A 25 12.68 11.99 5.83
CA ASN A 25 12.15 12.34 7.14
C ASN A 25 10.79 13.05 7.05
N LEU A 26 10.59 13.90 6.04
CA LEU A 26 9.33 14.57 5.80
C LEU A 26 8.23 13.57 5.41
N LEU A 27 8.51 12.64 4.50
CA LEU A 27 7.57 11.61 4.07
C LEU A 27 7.17 10.71 5.25
N GLU A 28 8.15 10.28 6.05
CA GLU A 28 7.89 9.50 7.25
C GLU A 28 7.00 10.28 8.24
N ALA A 29 7.34 11.54 8.51
CA ALA A 29 6.54 12.40 9.39
C ALA A 29 5.11 12.60 8.86
N VAL A 30 4.93 12.74 7.54
CA VAL A 30 3.61 12.86 6.90
C VAL A 30 2.80 11.57 7.06
N LEU A 31 3.41 10.41 6.84
CA LEU A 31 2.74 9.11 7.01
C LEU A 31 2.33 8.86 8.46
N LEU A 32 3.16 9.23 9.43
CA LEU A 32 2.92 8.94 10.84
C LEU A 32 2.01 9.95 11.55
N ASN A 33 2.01 11.22 11.15
CA ASN A 33 1.43 12.29 11.98
C ASN A 33 0.21 13.00 11.37
N THR A 34 -0.20 12.65 10.15
CA THR A 34 -1.27 13.40 9.47
C THR A 34 -2.67 12.88 9.74
N GLY A 35 -2.82 11.59 10.08
CA GLY A 35 -4.12 10.92 10.21
C GLY A 35 -4.92 10.87 8.91
N ARG A 36 -4.29 11.17 7.76
CA ARG A 36 -4.88 11.17 6.43
C ARG A 36 -4.13 10.17 5.54
N PRO A 37 -4.78 9.60 4.52
CA PRO A 37 -4.10 8.76 3.57
C PRO A 37 -3.05 9.58 2.80
N VAL A 38 -1.95 8.93 2.45
CA VAL A 38 -0.83 9.52 1.70
C VAL A 38 -0.67 8.75 0.40
N TYR A 39 -0.79 9.45 -0.70
CA TYR A 39 -0.52 8.97 -2.05
C TYR A 39 0.91 9.35 -2.43
N VAL A 40 1.80 8.36 -2.43
CA VAL A 40 3.20 8.54 -2.79
C VAL A 40 3.36 8.28 -4.29
N VAL A 41 3.97 9.21 -5.01
CA VAL A 41 4.25 9.11 -6.45
C VAL A 41 5.72 8.77 -6.65
N PRO A 42 6.07 7.72 -7.41
CA PRO A 42 7.47 7.34 -7.60
C PRO A 42 8.29 8.46 -8.24
N TYR A 43 9.57 8.57 -7.90
CA TYR A 43 10.47 9.56 -8.52
C TYR A 43 10.81 9.19 -9.98
N ILE A 44 10.60 7.92 -10.34
CA ILE A 44 10.80 7.39 -11.68
C ILE A 44 9.52 7.47 -12.51
N GLY A 45 9.66 7.85 -13.78
CA GLY A 45 8.57 7.85 -14.75
C GLY A 45 7.66 9.09 -14.70
N ARG A 46 6.77 9.19 -15.70
CA ARG A 46 5.65 10.14 -15.71
C ARG A 46 4.36 9.34 -15.62
N TYR A 47 3.68 9.43 -14.48
CA TYR A 47 2.36 8.80 -14.30
C TYR A 47 1.27 9.75 -14.79
N GLU A 48 0.96 9.67 -16.08
CA GLU A 48 -0.22 10.32 -16.68
C GLU A 48 -1.44 9.37 -16.73
N ALA A 49 -1.26 8.11 -16.31
CA ALA A 49 -2.27 7.09 -16.51
C ALA A 49 -3.38 7.16 -15.45
N LYS A 50 -4.63 7.09 -15.92
CA LYS A 50 -5.75 6.66 -15.07
C LYS A 50 -5.38 5.30 -14.49
N VAL A 51 -5.49 5.13 -13.16
CA VAL A 51 -5.43 3.81 -12.52
C VAL A 51 -6.34 2.86 -13.31
N ARG A 52 -5.89 1.66 -13.64
CA ARG A 52 -6.69 0.63 -14.32
C ARG A 52 -6.70 -0.65 -13.50
N LYS A 53 -5.58 -0.95 -12.84
CA LYS A 53 -5.37 -2.19 -12.11
C LYS A 53 -4.71 -1.90 -10.77
N ALA A 54 -5.41 -2.19 -9.70
CA ALA A 54 -4.91 -1.93 -8.35
C ALA A 54 -4.63 -3.24 -7.61
N VAL A 55 -3.58 -3.20 -6.80
CA VAL A 55 -3.26 -4.27 -5.84
C VAL A 55 -3.46 -3.71 -4.44
N ILE A 56 -4.24 -4.40 -3.63
CA ILE A 56 -4.38 -4.18 -2.20
C ILE A 56 -3.48 -5.19 -1.51
N ALA A 57 -2.36 -4.76 -0.94
CA ALA A 57 -1.55 -5.62 -0.08
C ALA A 57 -2.24 -5.75 1.28
N TRP A 58 -2.81 -6.92 1.53
CA TRP A 58 -3.73 -7.16 2.63
C TRP A 58 -3.09 -8.02 3.72
N ASP A 59 -3.09 -7.46 4.94
CA ASP A 59 -2.60 -8.12 6.15
C ASP A 59 -3.65 -8.17 7.27
N GLY A 60 -4.88 -7.70 7.02
CA GLY A 60 -5.95 -7.68 8.03
C GLY A 60 -5.77 -6.60 9.10
N SER A 61 -4.70 -5.82 9.06
CA SER A 61 -4.43 -4.78 10.04
C SER A 61 -5.44 -3.62 9.92
N LYS A 62 -5.66 -2.92 11.04
CA LYS A 62 -6.47 -1.68 11.08
C LYS A 62 -5.99 -0.64 10.06
N LYS A 63 -4.69 -0.62 9.79
CA LYS A 63 -4.04 0.31 8.87
C LYS A 63 -4.37 -0.03 7.42
N ALA A 64 -4.30 -1.31 7.06
CA ALA A 64 -4.75 -1.79 5.76
C ALA A 64 -6.25 -1.53 5.55
N VAL A 65 -7.09 -1.77 6.57
CA VAL A 65 -8.53 -1.44 6.52
C VAL A 65 -8.75 0.04 6.20
N ARG A 66 -8.04 0.96 6.88
CA ARG A 66 -8.14 2.39 6.61
C ARG A 66 -7.68 2.73 5.19
N ALA A 67 -6.54 2.21 4.76
CA ALA A 67 -6.01 2.45 3.42
C ALA A 67 -7.00 2.01 2.34
N VAL A 68 -7.61 0.83 2.49
CA VAL A 68 -8.64 0.35 1.56
C VAL A 68 -9.86 1.25 1.53
N ASN A 69 -10.38 1.67 2.69
CA ASN A 69 -11.53 2.58 2.74
C ASN A 69 -11.27 3.90 1.99
N TYR A 70 -10.07 4.48 2.17
CA TYR A 70 -9.68 5.68 1.43
C TYR A 70 -9.47 5.42 -0.07
N ALA A 71 -9.14 4.19 -0.45
CA ALA A 71 -8.95 3.81 -1.85
C ALA A 71 -10.28 3.66 -2.60
N ILE A 72 -11.41 3.39 -1.92
CA ILE A 72 -12.69 3.04 -2.56
C ILE A 72 -13.04 3.99 -3.73
N PRO A 73 -13.03 5.33 -3.58
CA PRO A 73 -13.36 6.22 -4.70
C PRO A 73 -12.44 6.07 -5.91
N MET A 74 -11.16 5.73 -5.68
CA MET A 74 -10.17 5.50 -6.74
C MET A 74 -10.36 4.14 -7.43
N LEU A 75 -10.93 3.17 -6.73
CA LEU A 75 -11.15 1.79 -7.16
C LEU A 75 -12.51 1.57 -7.87
N GLN A 76 -13.55 2.33 -7.50
CA GLN A 76 -14.91 2.19 -8.07
C GLN A 76 -14.98 2.36 -9.59
N ALA A 77 -14.04 3.09 -10.19
CA ALA A 77 -14.00 3.33 -11.63
C ALA A 77 -13.16 2.28 -12.42
N ARG A 78 -12.76 1.17 -11.79
CA ARG A 78 -11.67 0.30 -12.27
C ARG A 78 -12.13 -1.11 -12.57
N LYS A 79 -11.46 -1.74 -13.53
CA LYS A 79 -11.86 -3.06 -14.06
C LYS A 79 -11.24 -4.22 -13.29
N GLU A 80 -10.09 -4.02 -12.66
CA GLU A 80 -9.33 -5.11 -12.03
C GLU A 80 -8.73 -4.67 -10.69
N VAL A 81 -9.21 -5.26 -9.59
CA VAL A 81 -8.61 -5.09 -8.26
C VAL A 81 -8.19 -6.46 -7.73
N ALA A 82 -6.96 -6.58 -7.24
CA ALA A 82 -6.46 -7.78 -6.58
C ALA A 82 -6.29 -7.52 -5.09
N VAL A 83 -6.88 -8.37 -4.25
CA VAL A 83 -6.60 -8.43 -2.81
C VAL A 83 -5.46 -9.43 -2.63
N LEU A 84 -4.23 -8.92 -2.53
CA LEU A 84 -3.02 -9.72 -2.43
C LEU A 84 -2.74 -10.09 -0.96
N VAL A 85 -2.74 -11.39 -0.69
CA VAL A 85 -2.39 -11.96 0.61
C VAL A 85 -1.07 -12.71 0.48
N VAL A 86 -0.03 -12.23 1.17
CA VAL A 86 1.30 -12.85 1.17
C VAL A 86 1.50 -13.70 2.41
N ASN A 87 1.94 -14.94 2.21
CA ASN A 87 2.25 -15.90 3.28
C ASN A 87 1.12 -16.05 4.33
N PRO A 88 -0.13 -16.32 3.89
CA PRO A 88 -1.31 -16.34 4.76
C PRO A 88 -1.22 -17.19 6.02
N LYS A 89 -0.56 -18.36 5.95
CA LYS A 89 -0.41 -19.28 7.09
C LYS A 89 0.36 -18.67 8.26
N LYS A 90 1.22 -17.67 8.02
CA LYS A 90 1.94 -16.94 9.07
C LYS A 90 1.05 -15.92 9.81
N ARG A 91 -0.18 -15.68 9.32
CA ARG A 91 -1.09 -14.60 9.78
C ARG A 91 -2.52 -15.06 10.03
N SER A 92 -2.74 -16.37 10.23
CA SER A 92 -4.08 -16.96 10.36
C SER A 92 -4.97 -16.31 11.44
N GLY A 93 -4.37 -15.81 12.53
CA GLY A 93 -5.10 -15.14 13.62
C GLY A 93 -5.59 -13.73 13.30
N GLU A 94 -5.05 -13.06 12.27
CA GLU A 94 -5.37 -11.67 11.93
C GLU A 94 -6.57 -11.56 10.97
N PHE A 95 -6.90 -12.65 10.28
CA PHE A 95 -7.89 -12.68 9.21
C PHE A 95 -9.26 -13.25 9.62
N GLY A 96 -9.45 -13.70 10.87
CA GLY A 96 -10.72 -14.28 11.32
C GLY A 96 -11.16 -15.53 10.52
N GLY A 97 -10.22 -16.24 9.89
CA GLY A 97 -10.45 -17.48 9.13
C GLY A 97 -10.50 -17.33 7.61
N GLN A 98 -10.85 -16.17 7.07
CA GLN A 98 -10.88 -15.88 5.62
C GLN A 98 -9.90 -14.77 5.29
N GLN A 99 -8.93 -15.10 4.44
CA GLN A 99 -7.69 -14.35 4.32
C GLN A 99 -7.78 -13.15 3.39
N GLY A 100 -8.85 -13.02 2.62
CA GLY A 100 -9.16 -11.83 1.83
C GLY A 100 -10.60 -11.79 1.30
N GLU A 101 -11.36 -12.88 1.44
CA GLU A 101 -12.70 -13.06 0.88
C GLU A 101 -13.69 -12.07 1.48
N ASN A 102 -13.68 -11.91 2.80
CA ASN A 102 -14.49 -10.87 3.48
C ASN A 102 -14.22 -9.46 2.96
N LEU A 103 -12.98 -9.16 2.53
CA LEU A 103 -12.65 -7.87 1.95
C LEU A 103 -13.20 -7.74 0.52
N VAL A 104 -13.13 -8.82 -0.27
CA VAL A 104 -13.74 -8.86 -1.60
C VAL A 104 -15.25 -8.61 -1.48
N ASP A 105 -15.94 -9.34 -0.60
CA ASP A 105 -17.38 -9.15 -0.35
C ASP A 105 -17.71 -7.72 0.10
N HIS A 106 -16.82 -7.09 0.88
CA HIS A 106 -16.96 -5.70 1.27
C HIS A 106 -16.83 -4.75 0.08
N LEU A 107 -15.82 -4.95 -0.78
CA LEU A 107 -15.56 -4.14 -1.97
C LEU A 107 -16.64 -4.28 -3.04
N GLU A 108 -17.24 -5.47 -3.18
CA GLU A 108 -18.36 -5.71 -4.09
C GLU A 108 -19.57 -4.82 -3.76
N ARG A 109 -19.81 -4.50 -2.48
CA ARG A 109 -20.89 -3.58 -2.07
C ARG A 109 -20.70 -2.16 -2.59
N TYR A 110 -19.47 -1.80 -2.93
CA TYR A 110 -19.13 -0.52 -3.57
C TYR A 110 -19.07 -0.62 -5.10
N GLY A 111 -19.40 -1.77 -5.69
CA GLY A 111 -19.32 -2.03 -7.13
C GLY A 111 -17.91 -2.33 -7.63
N ILE A 112 -16.98 -2.67 -6.74
CA ILE A 112 -15.58 -2.97 -7.09
C ILE A 112 -15.43 -4.47 -7.31
N ASN A 113 -15.07 -4.88 -8.53
CA ASN A 113 -14.75 -6.28 -8.84
C ASN A 113 -13.33 -6.62 -8.38
N ALA A 114 -13.23 -7.17 -7.17
CA ALA A 114 -11.97 -7.58 -6.57
C ALA A 114 -11.82 -9.12 -6.59
N LYS A 115 -10.58 -9.61 -6.68
CA LYS A 115 -10.27 -11.04 -6.55
C LYS A 115 -9.18 -11.25 -5.52
N VAL A 116 -9.31 -12.28 -4.69
CA VAL A 116 -8.23 -12.69 -3.79
C VAL A 116 -7.10 -13.31 -4.63
N ALA A 117 -5.88 -12.84 -4.40
CA ALA A 117 -4.66 -13.42 -4.92
C ALA A 117 -3.78 -13.81 -3.75
N THR A 118 -3.49 -15.11 -3.63
CA THR A 118 -2.66 -15.63 -2.54
C THR A 118 -1.29 -16.01 -3.08
N VAL A 119 -0.24 -15.45 -2.49
CA VAL A 119 1.14 -15.82 -2.82
C VAL A 119 1.81 -16.43 -1.60
N VAL A 120 2.31 -17.65 -1.75
CA VAL A 120 3.09 -18.34 -0.73
C VAL A 120 4.54 -18.36 -1.21
N SER A 121 5.36 -17.52 -0.59
CA SER A 121 6.79 -17.43 -0.86
C SER A 121 7.51 -17.25 0.47
N PRO A 122 7.80 -18.35 1.19
CA PRO A 122 8.41 -18.27 2.52
C PRO A 122 9.86 -17.79 2.49
N ASP A 123 10.54 -17.96 1.35
CA ASP A 123 11.95 -17.62 1.13
C ASP A 123 12.17 -16.18 0.65
N LEU A 124 11.09 -15.50 0.22
CA LEU A 124 11.13 -14.09 -0.16
C LEU A 124 10.57 -13.20 0.95
N SER A 125 11.09 -11.97 1.03
CA SER A 125 10.48 -10.94 1.87
C SER A 125 9.08 -10.56 1.34
N VAL A 126 8.23 -10.05 2.24
CA VAL A 126 6.86 -9.64 1.87
C VAL A 126 6.88 -8.50 0.86
N ASP A 127 7.76 -7.51 1.07
CA ASP A 127 8.01 -6.40 0.15
C ASP A 127 8.43 -6.87 -1.24
N THR A 128 9.41 -7.78 -1.34
CA THR A 128 9.84 -8.36 -2.62
C THR A 128 8.69 -9.08 -3.31
N THR A 129 7.91 -9.86 -2.55
CA THR A 129 6.75 -10.59 -3.09
C THR A 129 5.68 -9.64 -3.64
N ILE A 130 5.40 -8.53 -2.94
CA ILE A 130 4.47 -7.50 -3.40
C ILE A 130 4.97 -6.86 -4.70
N GLN A 131 6.24 -6.47 -4.77
CA GLN A 131 6.83 -5.83 -5.96
C GLN A 131 6.83 -6.76 -7.18
N ASN A 132 7.18 -8.04 -6.98
CA ASN A 132 7.09 -9.04 -8.04
C ASN A 132 5.66 -9.17 -8.55
N TYR A 133 4.68 -9.28 -7.64
CA TYR A 133 3.28 -9.38 -8.04
C TYR A 133 2.78 -8.14 -8.79
N ILE A 134 3.17 -6.93 -8.37
CA ILE A 134 2.83 -5.68 -9.07
C ILE A 134 3.41 -5.71 -10.49
N SER A 135 4.68 -6.10 -10.62
CA SER A 135 5.38 -6.18 -11.91
C SER A 135 4.72 -7.20 -12.85
N ASP A 136 4.44 -8.41 -12.35
CA ASP A 136 3.87 -9.52 -13.12
C ASP A 136 2.42 -9.24 -13.53
N SER A 137 1.65 -8.62 -12.64
CA SER A 137 0.23 -8.34 -12.89
C SER A 137 0.00 -7.08 -13.73
N GLY A 138 1.01 -6.23 -13.90
CA GLY A 138 0.88 -4.93 -14.57
C GLY A 138 0.01 -3.95 -13.81
N ALA A 139 -0.01 -4.04 -12.47
CA ALA A 139 -0.74 -3.10 -11.63
C ALA A 139 -0.15 -1.69 -11.77
N ASP A 140 -0.98 -0.67 -11.61
CA ASP A 140 -0.60 0.75 -11.69
C ASP A 140 -0.94 1.52 -10.40
N LEU A 141 -1.39 0.82 -9.36
CA LEU A 141 -1.61 1.34 -8.01
C LEU A 141 -1.39 0.24 -6.98
N LEU A 142 -0.63 0.53 -5.93
CA LEU A 142 -0.59 -0.25 -4.70
C LEU A 142 -1.36 0.45 -3.58
N VAL A 143 -2.18 -0.30 -2.86
CA VAL A 143 -2.88 0.15 -1.64
C VAL A 143 -2.40 -0.72 -0.48
N MET A 144 -1.92 -0.12 0.60
CA MET A 144 -1.44 -0.87 1.77
C MET A 144 -1.51 -0.06 3.07
N GLY A 145 -1.48 -0.75 4.21
CA GLY A 145 -1.22 -0.09 5.50
C GLY A 145 0.24 0.34 5.66
N ALA A 146 0.50 1.42 6.40
CA ALA A 146 1.85 1.87 6.74
C ALA A 146 2.26 1.40 8.15
N PHE A 147 3.48 0.87 8.31
CA PHE A 147 4.08 0.57 9.62
C PHE A 147 3.24 -0.38 10.52
N GLY A 148 2.66 -1.44 9.95
CA GLY A 148 1.67 -2.31 10.62
C GLY A 148 2.18 -3.21 11.75
N HIS A 149 3.39 -3.77 11.64
CA HIS A 149 3.88 -4.75 12.62
C HIS A 149 5.23 -4.37 13.23
N SER A 150 5.29 -4.48 14.57
CA SER A 150 6.50 -4.52 15.40
C SER A 150 7.45 -3.32 15.40
N ARG A 151 6.93 -2.08 15.41
CA ARG A 151 7.73 -0.90 15.76
C ARG A 151 6.98 0.05 16.68
N LEU A 152 6.78 -0.38 17.92
CA LEU A 152 6.85 0.56 19.05
C LEU A 152 8.23 1.23 18.96
N ARG A 153 8.25 2.45 18.41
CA ARG A 153 9.17 3.54 18.76
C ARG A 153 10.66 3.14 18.88
N GLU A 154 11.44 3.30 17.78
CA GLU A 154 12.81 3.90 17.77
C GLU A 154 13.68 3.63 16.50
N LYS A 155 13.26 2.82 15.51
CA LYS A 155 14.08 2.55 14.30
C LYS A 155 13.23 2.43 13.02
N ALA A 156 12.80 3.53 12.42
CA ALA A 156 11.76 3.48 11.38
C ALA A 156 12.18 3.09 9.94
N PHE A 157 13.47 2.85 9.65
CA PHE A 157 13.90 2.29 8.35
C PHE A 157 14.15 0.77 8.46
N GLY A 158 13.73 -0.03 7.48
CA GLY A 158 13.94 -1.49 7.42
C GLY A 158 12.72 -2.39 7.67
N GLY A 159 11.50 -1.92 7.37
CA GLY A 159 10.30 -2.76 7.31
C GLY A 159 9.68 -2.78 5.92
N VAL A 160 8.58 -3.52 5.73
CA VAL A 160 7.90 -3.63 4.42
C VAL A 160 7.56 -2.25 3.82
N THR A 161 7.00 -1.34 4.63
CA THR A 161 6.68 0.03 4.19
C THR A 161 7.92 0.77 3.67
N ASP A 162 9.03 0.68 4.40
CA ASP A 162 10.28 1.33 4.04
C ASP A 162 10.85 0.77 2.73
N SER A 163 10.94 -0.56 2.60
CA SER A 163 11.39 -1.22 1.37
C SER A 163 10.53 -0.81 0.17
N ILE A 164 9.20 -0.79 0.32
CA ILE A 164 8.28 -0.36 -0.74
C ILE A 164 8.53 1.11 -1.11
N LEU A 165 8.67 2.02 -0.15
CA LEU A 165 8.92 3.44 -0.43
C LEU A 165 10.27 3.68 -1.14
N HIS A 166 11.25 2.80 -1.00
CA HIS A 166 12.52 2.93 -1.73
C HIS A 166 12.46 2.33 -3.13
N GLN A 167 11.66 1.29 -3.34
CA GLN A 167 11.70 0.45 -4.53
C GLN A 167 10.43 0.55 -5.39
N MET A 168 9.45 1.35 -4.99
CA MET A 168 8.17 1.48 -5.68
C MET A 168 8.33 1.87 -7.15
N ILE A 169 7.65 1.10 -8.01
CA ILE A 169 7.55 1.30 -9.45
C ILE A 169 6.14 1.70 -9.89
N VAL A 170 5.25 1.94 -8.93
CA VAL A 170 3.87 2.41 -9.11
C VAL A 170 3.51 3.30 -7.93
N PRO A 171 2.58 4.25 -8.07
CA PRO A 171 2.07 4.99 -6.92
C PRO A 171 1.54 4.10 -5.81
N VAL A 172 1.75 4.53 -4.58
CA VAL A 172 1.32 3.80 -3.39
C VAL A 172 0.42 4.67 -2.53
N LEU A 173 -0.80 4.21 -2.30
CA LEU A 173 -1.71 4.78 -1.31
C LEU A 173 -1.50 4.08 0.04
N MET A 174 -1.13 4.84 1.06
CA MET A 174 -0.86 4.36 2.40
C MET A 174 -1.73 5.04 3.46
N SER A 175 -2.05 4.31 4.53
CA SER A 175 -2.67 4.87 5.74
C SER A 175 -2.07 4.25 7.00
N GLU A 176 -1.96 5.06 8.06
CA GLU A 176 -1.58 4.64 9.42
C GLU A 176 -2.79 4.28 10.28
#